data_AF-A0AAE5U106-F1
#
_entry.id   AF-A0AAE5U106-F1
#
_cell.length_a   1.000
_cell.length_b   1.000
_cell.length_c   1.000
_cell.angle_alpha   90.00
_cell.angle_beta   90.00
_cell.angle_gamma   90.00
#
_symmetry.space_group_name_H-M   'P 1'
#
loop_
_entity.id
_entity.type
_entity.pdbx_description
1 polymer ?
#
loop_
_entity_poly.entity_id
_entity_poly.type
_entity_poly.pdbx_seq_one_letter_code
_entity_poly.pdbx_strand_id
1 'polypeptide(L)'
;MKRQDIVVLLKLVSLQDQELTKGVDRLRSESVGGDPYSVRNLEAQLGISKTEIAQSIKRSVASGIARKDNSKNEPRPSRRNLFGFITTGLKFVFPAQVGPMQRGVPTTFAAPMLTELLISGGTYNYVWPYGNGREMGQAVEPLFRTVPDAALKDDALYEYLALVDAIRLGNQREVGLAADHLKSRIMSK
;
A
#
# COMPACT_ATOMS: atom_id res chain seq x y z
N MET A 1 4.38 12.92 -9.24
CA MET A 1 3.69 11.91 -8.40
C MET A 1 3.56 12.45 -6.99
N LYS A 2 2.50 12.11 -6.25
CA LYS A 2 2.28 12.47 -4.83
C LYS A 2 2.29 11.21 -3.95
N ARG A 3 2.41 11.36 -2.63
CA ARG A 3 2.52 10.22 -1.70
C ARG A 3 1.34 9.25 -1.78
N GLN A 4 0.12 9.78 -1.88
CA GLN A 4 -1.12 9.01 -2.04
C GLN A 4 -1.20 8.22 -3.35
N ASP A 5 -0.41 8.58 -4.37
CA ASP A 5 -0.44 7.87 -5.65
C ASP A 5 0.02 6.42 -5.46
N ILE A 6 0.98 6.20 -4.55
CA ILE A 6 1.48 4.87 -4.19
C ILE A 6 0.41 4.04 -3.49
N VAL A 7 -0.36 4.65 -2.58
CA VAL A 7 -1.46 3.98 -1.88
C VAL A 7 -2.54 3.53 -2.86
N VAL A 8 -2.93 4.41 -3.80
CA VAL A 8 -3.91 4.08 -4.85
C VAL A 8 -3.38 2.97 -5.77
N LEU A 9 -2.11 3.04 -6.19
CA LEU A 9 -1.50 2.04 -7.05
C LEU A 9 -1.42 0.66 -6.39
N LEU A 10 -1.01 0.58 -5.13
CA LEU A 10 -0.98 -0.68 -4.39
C LEU A 10 -2.37 -1.25 -4.16
N LYS A 11 -3.38 -0.39 -3.97
CA LYS A 11 -4.77 -0.83 -3.88
C LYS A 11 -5.28 -1.42 -5.19
N LEU A 12 -4.93 -0.81 -6.32
CA LEU A 12 -5.25 -1.35 -7.63
C LEU A 12 -4.60 -2.72 -7.84
N VAL A 13 -3.35 -2.92 -7.38
CA VAL A 13 -2.70 -4.24 -7.39
C VAL A 13 -3.47 -5.24 -6.51
N SER A 14 -3.83 -4.86 -5.27
CA SER A 14 -4.64 -5.72 -4.38
C SER A 14 -5.97 -6.13 -5.03
N LEU A 15 -6.67 -5.19 -5.69
CA LEU A 15 -7.92 -5.51 -6.40
C LEU A 15 -7.71 -6.50 -7.55
N GLN A 16 -6.59 -6.40 -8.28
CA GLN A 16 -6.23 -7.38 -9.31
C GLN A 16 -6.03 -8.77 -8.72
N ASP A 17 -5.31 -8.87 -7.60
CA ASP A 17 -5.08 -10.14 -6.90
C ASP A 17 -6.40 -10.74 -6.38
N GLN A 18 -7.30 -9.89 -5.89
CA GLN A 18 -8.63 -10.30 -5.45
C GLN A 18 -9.51 -10.73 -6.61
N GLU A 19 -9.45 -10.06 -7.77
CA GLU A 19 -10.17 -10.45 -8.99
C GLU A 19 -9.76 -11.86 -9.44
N LEU A 20 -8.47 -12.17 -9.39
CA LEU A 20 -7.93 -13.51 -9.71
C LEU A 20 -8.31 -14.57 -8.68
N THR A 21 -8.35 -14.21 -7.39
CA THR A 21 -8.57 -15.18 -6.31
C THR A 21 -10.06 -15.44 -6.04
N LYS A 22 -10.89 -14.40 -6.08
CA LYS A 22 -12.33 -14.46 -5.76
C LYS A 22 -13.22 -14.59 -7.01
N GLY A 23 -12.69 -14.28 -8.19
CA GLY A 23 -13.46 -14.13 -9.42
C GLY A 23 -14.13 -12.75 -9.54
N VAL A 24 -14.38 -12.34 -10.78
CA VAL A 24 -14.91 -11.01 -11.14
C VAL A 24 -16.29 -10.76 -10.52
N ASP A 25 -17.20 -11.74 -10.57
CA ASP A 25 -18.59 -11.55 -10.15
C ASP A 25 -18.72 -11.31 -8.65
N ARG A 26 -17.97 -12.07 -7.85
CA ARG A 26 -17.92 -11.88 -6.40
C ARG A 26 -17.29 -10.55 -6.03
N LEU A 27 -16.21 -10.16 -6.70
CA LEU A 27 -15.59 -8.86 -6.43
C LEU A 27 -16.54 -7.71 -6.77
N ARG A 28 -17.30 -7.81 -7.86
CA ARG A 28 -18.33 -6.83 -8.25
C ARG A 28 -19.45 -6.74 -7.21
N SER A 29 -19.95 -7.86 -6.70
CA SER A 29 -21.02 -7.85 -5.69
C SER A 29 -20.59 -7.26 -4.34
N GLU A 30 -19.32 -7.46 -3.94
CA GLU A 30 -18.73 -6.86 -2.74
C GLU A 30 -18.39 -5.37 -2.90
N SER A 31 -18.37 -4.84 -4.14
CA SER A 31 -17.92 -3.48 -4.44
C SER A 31 -19.05 -2.45 -4.40
N VAL A 32 -18.75 -1.28 -3.85
CA VAL A 32 -19.70 -0.17 -3.80
C VAL A 32 -20.03 0.30 -5.23
N GLY A 33 -21.27 0.06 -5.64
CA GLY A 33 -21.75 0.42 -6.99
C GLY A 33 -21.44 -0.62 -8.07
N GLY A 34 -21.03 -1.83 -7.71
CA GLY A 34 -20.88 -2.95 -8.65
C GLY A 34 -19.61 -2.94 -9.51
N ASP A 35 -18.79 -1.88 -9.41
CA ASP A 35 -17.51 -1.75 -10.10
C ASP A 35 -16.36 -1.59 -9.08
N PRO A 36 -15.52 -2.64 -8.92
CA PRO A 36 -14.39 -2.64 -8.00
C PRO A 36 -13.36 -1.55 -8.28
N TYR A 37 -13.17 -1.18 -9.53
CA TYR A 37 -12.15 -0.23 -9.97
C TYR A 37 -12.68 1.21 -10.07
N SER A 38 -13.98 1.40 -9.82
CA SER A 38 -14.59 2.72 -9.83
C SER A 38 -13.97 3.63 -8.77
N VAL A 39 -13.88 4.92 -9.09
CA VAL A 39 -13.41 5.95 -8.15
C VAL A 39 -14.25 5.97 -6.87
N ARG A 40 -15.54 5.66 -6.97
CA ARG A 40 -16.46 5.56 -5.83
C ARG A 40 -16.08 4.41 -4.89
N ASN A 41 -15.79 3.23 -5.43
CA ASN A 41 -15.38 2.09 -4.63
C ASN A 41 -14.00 2.31 -4.00
N LEU A 42 -13.05 2.86 -4.76
CA LEU A 42 -11.72 3.21 -4.25
C LEU A 42 -11.78 4.24 -3.11
N GLU A 43 -12.68 5.23 -3.17
CA GLU A 43 -12.91 6.18 -2.07
C GLU A 43 -13.37 5.47 -0.81
N ALA A 44 -14.36 4.57 -0.92
CA ALA A 44 -14.88 3.83 0.23
C ALA A 44 -13.80 2.94 0.89
N GLN A 45 -12.93 2.34 0.08
CA GLN A 45 -11.87 1.45 0.55
C GLN A 45 -10.66 2.21 1.10
N LEU A 46 -10.28 3.34 0.51
CA LEU A 46 -9.06 4.08 0.86
C LEU A 46 -9.28 5.29 1.77
N GLY A 47 -10.51 5.82 1.85
CA GLY A 47 -10.78 7.11 2.51
C GLY A 47 -10.19 8.34 1.78
N ILE A 48 -9.69 8.15 0.56
CA ILE A 48 -9.16 9.22 -0.29
C ILE A 48 -10.31 9.76 -1.14
N SER A 49 -10.44 11.08 -1.26
CA SER A 49 -11.54 11.68 -2.01
C SER A 49 -11.54 11.26 -3.48
N LYS A 50 -12.73 11.18 -4.10
CA LYS A 50 -12.88 10.85 -5.53
C LYS A 50 -11.97 11.68 -6.44
N THR A 51 -11.91 12.99 -6.21
CA THR A 51 -11.08 13.90 -7.00
C THR A 51 -9.60 13.56 -6.87
N GLU A 52 -9.11 13.27 -5.67
CA GLU A 52 -7.70 12.96 -5.47
C GLU A 52 -7.33 11.58 -6.06
N ILE A 53 -8.25 10.60 -5.99
CA ILE A 53 -8.09 9.30 -6.66
C ILE A 53 -8.02 9.49 -8.19
N ALA A 54 -8.95 10.24 -8.78
CA ALA A 54 -8.95 10.49 -10.22
C ALA A 54 -7.65 11.18 -10.69
N GLN A 55 -7.16 12.15 -9.93
CA GLN A 55 -5.89 12.82 -10.21
C GLN A 55 -4.68 11.92 -10.00
N SER A 56 -4.71 11.06 -8.98
CA SER A 56 -3.69 10.03 -8.74
C SER A 56 -3.57 9.07 -9.94
N ILE A 57 -4.70 8.56 -10.43
CA ILE A 57 -4.75 7.71 -11.62
C ILE A 57 -4.18 8.45 -12.84
N LYS A 58 -4.59 9.70 -13.06
CA LYS A 58 -4.07 10.53 -14.17
C LYS A 58 -2.55 10.70 -14.10
N ARG A 59 -2.00 11.02 -12.92
CA ARG A 59 -0.54 11.15 -12.71
C ARG A 59 0.19 9.83 -12.92
N SER A 60 -0.39 8.73 -12.47
CA SER A 60 0.20 7.40 -12.59
C SER A 60 0.23 6.89 -14.03
N VAL A 61 -0.79 7.22 -14.82
CA VAL A 61 -0.80 6.94 -16.26
C VAL A 61 0.23 7.82 -16.98
N ALA A 62 0.28 9.12 -16.65
CA ALA A 62 1.25 10.04 -17.25
C ALA A 62 2.71 9.66 -16.94
N SER A 63 3.00 9.07 -15.78
CA SER A 63 4.35 8.59 -15.43
C SER A 63 4.70 7.22 -16.00
N GLY A 64 3.76 6.52 -16.64
CA GLY A 64 3.95 5.16 -17.15
C GLY A 64 4.00 4.07 -16.06
N ILE A 65 3.68 4.39 -14.81
CA ILE A 65 3.54 3.39 -13.73
C ILE A 65 2.19 2.69 -13.81
N ALA A 66 1.17 3.32 -14.39
CA ALA A 66 -0.10 2.68 -14.73
C ALA A 66 -0.41 2.86 -16.22
N ARG A 67 -1.33 2.05 -16.73
CA ARG A 67 -1.92 2.18 -18.06
C ARG A 67 -3.43 2.13 -17.94
N LYS A 68 -4.13 2.67 -18.92
CA LYS A 68 -5.56 2.41 -19.07
C LYS A 68 -5.72 1.15 -19.91
N ASP A 69 -6.55 0.22 -19.44
CA ASP A 69 -6.99 -0.90 -20.26
C ASP A 69 -7.91 -0.36 -21.36
N ASN A 70 -7.56 -0.60 -22.62
CA ASN A 70 -8.34 -0.12 -23.78
C ASN A 70 -9.75 -0.73 -23.84
N SER A 71 -9.97 -1.89 -23.22
CA SER A 71 -11.26 -2.58 -23.26
C SER A 71 -12.25 -2.09 -22.20
N LYS A 72 -11.77 -1.85 -20.97
CA LYS A 72 -12.61 -1.52 -19.80
C LYS A 72 -12.39 -0.11 -19.25
N ASN A 73 -11.44 0.65 -19.79
CA ASN A 73 -10.99 1.96 -19.26
C ASN A 73 -10.59 1.91 -17.77
N GLU A 74 -10.22 0.72 -17.29
CA GLU A 74 -9.78 0.46 -15.92
C GLU A 74 -8.29 0.82 -15.77
N PRO A 75 -7.89 1.47 -14.67
CA PRO A 75 -6.48 1.74 -14.40
C PRO A 75 -5.76 0.44 -13.99
N ARG A 76 -4.76 0.04 -14.77
CA ARG A 76 -3.94 -1.17 -14.53
C ARG A 76 -2.50 -0.75 -14.21
N PRO A 77 -2.05 -0.90 -12.95
CA PRO A 77 -0.66 -0.65 -12.58
C PRO A 77 0.30 -1.62 -13.29
N SER A 78 1.43 -1.10 -13.76
CA SER A 78 2.58 -1.91 -14.15
C SER A 78 3.29 -2.39 -12.89
N ARG A 79 3.01 -3.63 -12.48
CA ARG A 79 3.62 -4.30 -11.31
C ARG A 79 5.14 -4.13 -11.29
N ARG A 80 5.80 -4.33 -12.45
CA ARG A 80 7.25 -4.17 -12.62
C ARG A 80 7.72 -2.73 -12.36
N ASN A 81 7.05 -1.74 -12.96
CA ASN A 81 7.47 -0.33 -12.82
C ASN A 81 7.21 0.17 -11.39
N LEU A 82 6.07 -0.20 -10.81
CA LEU A 82 5.72 0.13 -9.43
C LEU A 82 6.74 -0.46 -8.45
N PHE A 83 7.04 -1.76 -8.58
CA PHE A 83 8.05 -2.43 -7.75
C PHE A 83 9.44 -1.77 -7.88
N GLY A 84 9.88 -1.51 -9.12
CA GLY A 84 11.16 -0.83 -9.37
C GLY A 84 11.20 0.55 -8.71
N PHE A 85 10.12 1.34 -8.84
CA PHE A 85 10.04 2.66 -8.21
C PHE A 85 10.07 2.58 -6.68
N ILE A 86 9.30 1.66 -6.07
CA ILE A 86 9.26 1.47 -4.62
C ILE A 86 10.66 1.13 -4.07
N THR A 87 11.35 0.18 -4.69
CA THR A 87 12.64 -0.33 -4.20
C THR A 87 13.81 0.60 -4.43
N THR A 88 13.76 1.44 -5.47
CA THR A 88 14.92 2.27 -5.86
C THR A 88 14.76 3.74 -5.53
N GLY A 89 13.55 4.31 -5.69
CA GLY A 89 13.34 5.76 -5.67
C GLY A 89 12.51 6.26 -4.49
N LEU A 90 11.58 5.44 -4.00
CA LEU A 90 10.55 5.91 -3.08
C LEU A 90 11.10 6.48 -1.77
N LYS A 91 12.15 5.88 -1.20
CA LYS A 91 12.79 6.37 0.03
C LYS A 91 13.39 7.77 -0.09
N PHE A 92 13.76 8.19 -1.31
CA PHE A 92 14.32 9.52 -1.57
C PHE A 92 13.24 10.56 -1.88
N VAL A 93 12.18 10.15 -2.59
CA VAL A 93 11.10 11.06 -2.99
C VAL A 93 10.12 11.29 -1.84
N PHE A 94 9.82 10.24 -1.07
CA PHE A 94 8.91 10.26 0.07
C PHE A 94 9.58 9.58 1.28
N PRO A 95 10.65 10.18 1.84
CA PRO A 95 11.31 9.62 3.01
C PRO A 95 10.32 9.46 4.16
N ALA A 96 10.33 8.31 4.80
CA ALA A 96 9.53 8.08 5.99
C ALA A 96 10.09 8.89 7.15
N GLN A 97 9.21 9.59 7.86
CA GLN A 97 9.56 10.38 9.03
C GLN A 97 9.17 9.58 10.27
N VAL A 98 10.15 9.42 11.16
CA VAL A 98 9.96 8.73 12.43
C VAL A 98 9.65 9.78 13.50
N GLY A 99 8.62 9.52 14.30
CA GLY A 99 8.12 10.41 15.33
C GLY A 99 8.23 9.81 16.74
N PRO A 100 7.53 10.41 17.73
CA PRO A 100 7.55 9.93 19.10
C PRO A 100 6.80 8.60 19.26
N MET A 101 6.93 7.98 20.43
CA MET A 101 6.14 6.80 20.80
C MET A 101 4.65 7.14 20.86
N GLN A 102 3.83 6.41 20.11
CA GLN A 102 2.38 6.60 20.03
C GLN A 102 1.65 5.26 19.90
N ARG A 103 0.33 5.29 20.13
CA ARG A 103 -0.54 4.17 19.77
C ARG A 103 -0.84 4.19 18.27
N GLY A 104 -0.90 3.00 17.68
CA GLY A 104 -1.12 2.92 16.25
C GLY A 104 -1.40 1.52 15.72
N VAL A 105 -1.42 1.45 14.39
CA VAL A 105 -1.45 0.20 13.63
C VAL A 105 0.00 -0.19 13.34
N PRO A 106 0.46 -1.40 13.69
CA PRO A 106 1.83 -1.82 13.39
C PRO A 106 2.20 -1.70 11.92
N THR A 107 3.44 -1.36 11.61
CA THR A 107 3.96 -1.30 10.24
C THR A 107 5.37 -1.87 10.19
N THR A 108 5.99 -1.95 9.02
CA THR A 108 7.25 -2.67 8.79
C THR A 108 7.14 -4.15 9.24
N PHE A 109 8.21 -4.74 9.75
CA PHE A 109 8.20 -6.09 10.30
C PHE A 109 7.41 -6.25 11.61
N ALA A 110 6.88 -5.17 12.18
CA ALA A 110 5.92 -5.26 13.30
C ALA A 110 4.48 -5.53 12.82
N ALA A 111 4.20 -5.41 11.52
CA ALA A 111 2.88 -5.77 10.98
C ALA A 111 2.59 -7.27 11.21
N PRO A 112 1.37 -7.66 11.64
CA PRO A 112 1.10 -9.03 12.12
C PRO A 112 1.45 -10.14 11.13
N MET A 113 1.30 -9.89 9.83
CA MET A 113 1.62 -10.85 8.77
C MET A 113 3.12 -10.94 8.42
N LEU A 114 3.96 -10.08 9.01
CA LEU A 114 5.40 -9.96 8.72
C LEU A 114 6.29 -10.23 9.94
N THR A 115 5.72 -10.41 11.14
CA THR A 115 6.47 -10.56 12.41
C THR A 115 7.40 -11.77 12.43
N GLU A 116 7.04 -12.86 11.74
CA GLU A 116 7.85 -14.07 11.67
C GLU A 116 8.99 -13.98 10.65
N LEU A 117 8.98 -12.98 9.75
CA LEU A 117 9.98 -12.87 8.69
C LEU A 117 11.31 -12.33 9.22
N LEU A 118 11.27 -11.50 10.26
CA LEU A 118 12.45 -10.89 10.81
C LEU A 118 12.19 -10.52 12.28
N ILE A 119 12.99 -11.10 13.18
CA ILE A 119 13.10 -10.60 14.54
C ILE A 119 13.88 -9.29 14.47
N SER A 120 13.18 -8.17 14.57
CA SER A 120 13.81 -6.85 14.60
C SER A 120 14.80 -6.75 15.75
N GLY A 121 16.06 -6.43 15.44
CA GLY A 121 17.08 -6.11 16.44
C GLY A 121 16.94 -4.70 17.03
N GLY A 122 15.95 -3.94 16.58
CA GLY A 122 15.64 -2.59 17.09
C GLY A 122 14.92 -2.62 18.44
N THR A 123 15.08 -1.56 19.22
CA THR A 123 14.50 -1.45 20.57
C THR A 123 12.97 -1.30 20.57
N TYR A 124 12.38 -0.79 19.47
CA TYR A 124 10.96 -0.45 19.39
C TYR A 124 10.34 -0.90 18.06
N ASN A 125 9.07 -1.34 18.13
CA ASN A 125 8.25 -1.59 16.95
C ASN A 125 7.78 -0.27 16.31
N TYR A 126 7.57 -0.27 15.00
CA TYR A 126 7.00 0.88 14.30
C TYR A 126 5.48 0.77 14.17
N VAL A 127 4.78 1.90 14.31
CA VAL A 127 3.33 1.99 14.12
C VAL A 127 2.98 3.20 13.27
N TRP A 128 1.93 3.09 12.45
CA TRP A 128 1.23 4.26 11.95
C TRP A 128 0.36 4.84 13.06
N PRO A 129 0.52 6.11 13.45
CA PRO A 129 -0.33 6.74 14.47
C PRO A 129 -1.80 6.60 14.12
N TYR A 130 -2.58 6.06 15.06
CA TYR A 130 -3.99 5.79 14.84
C TYR A 130 -4.72 5.81 16.18
N GLY A 131 -5.76 6.64 16.30
CA GLY A 131 -6.45 6.88 17.57
C GLY A 131 -7.08 5.62 18.19
N ASN A 132 -7.51 4.68 17.35
CA ASN A 132 -8.06 3.39 17.80
C ASN A 132 -7.00 2.26 17.82
N GLY A 133 -5.73 2.61 17.61
CA GLY A 133 -4.61 1.67 17.66
C GLY A 133 -4.39 1.13 19.07
N ARG A 134 -4.05 -0.16 19.18
CA ARG A 134 -3.80 -0.83 20.46
C ARG A 134 -2.32 -1.01 20.74
N GLU A 135 -1.50 -1.05 19.70
CA GLU A 135 -0.07 -1.28 19.81
C GLU A 135 0.68 0.03 20.03
N MET A 136 1.61 0.01 20.99
CA MET A 136 2.54 1.11 21.23
C MET A 136 3.80 0.89 20.41
N GLY A 137 4.21 1.92 19.68
CA GLY A 137 5.45 1.88 18.91
C GLY A 137 5.92 3.26 18.51
N GLN A 138 7.09 3.31 17.89
CA GLN A 138 7.62 4.54 17.34
C GLN A 138 6.79 4.93 16.11
N ALA A 139 6.27 6.17 16.11
CA ALA A 139 5.40 6.63 15.05
C ALA A 139 6.14 6.69 13.71
N VAL A 140 5.50 6.21 12.65
CA VAL A 140 5.94 6.40 11.26
C VAL A 140 4.87 7.21 10.53
N GLU A 141 5.29 8.30 9.88
CA GLU A 141 4.38 9.07 9.03
C GLU A 141 3.92 8.21 7.83
N PRO A 142 2.62 7.85 7.75
CA PRO A 142 2.14 7.05 6.65
C PRO A 142 2.24 7.81 5.33
N LEU A 143 2.31 7.09 4.20
CA LEU A 143 2.28 7.71 2.86
C LEU A 143 1.05 8.60 2.66
N PHE A 144 -0.06 8.28 3.31
CA PHE A 144 -1.22 9.17 3.35
C PHE A 144 -1.97 8.99 4.67
N ARG A 145 -2.62 10.05 5.15
CA ARG A 145 -3.28 10.06 6.47
C ARG A 145 -4.32 8.96 6.70
N THR A 146 -4.90 8.41 5.63
CA THR A 146 -5.93 7.35 5.70
C THR A 146 -5.37 5.93 5.57
N VAL A 147 -4.04 5.77 5.47
CA VAL A 147 -3.39 4.45 5.38
C VAL A 147 -3.79 3.51 6.51
N PRO A 148 -3.83 3.92 7.80
CA PRO A 148 -4.22 3.01 8.88
C PRO A 148 -5.62 2.43 8.67
N ASP A 149 -6.60 3.29 8.36
CA ASP A 149 -7.97 2.86 8.09
C ASP A 149 -8.09 1.97 6.84
N ALA A 150 -7.31 2.28 5.80
CA ALA A 150 -7.32 1.52 4.55
C ALA A 150 -6.67 0.12 4.72
N ALA A 151 -5.57 0.06 5.47
CA ALA A 151 -4.86 -1.18 5.78
C ALA A 151 -5.74 -2.14 6.58
N LEU A 152 -6.47 -1.65 7.59
CA LEU A 152 -7.37 -2.48 8.40
C LEU A 152 -8.57 -3.06 7.63
N LYS A 153 -8.84 -2.60 6.40
CA LYS A 153 -9.93 -3.11 5.53
C LYS A 153 -9.44 -4.12 4.49
N ASP A 154 -8.14 -4.25 4.29
CA ASP A 154 -7.55 -5.03 3.20
C ASP A 154 -6.15 -5.52 3.60
N ASP A 155 -6.08 -6.79 4.00
CA ASP A 155 -4.85 -7.42 4.49
C ASP A 155 -3.73 -7.40 3.45
N ALA A 156 -4.04 -7.55 2.15
CA ALA A 156 -3.04 -7.50 1.09
C ALA A 156 -2.49 -6.08 0.93
N LEU A 157 -3.36 -5.07 0.96
CA LEU A 157 -2.92 -3.67 0.96
C LEU A 157 -2.09 -3.34 2.21
N TYR A 158 -2.48 -3.85 3.38
CA TYR A 158 -1.72 -3.68 4.62
C TYR A 158 -0.32 -4.27 4.46
N GLU A 159 -0.21 -5.52 4.02
CA GLU A 159 1.09 -6.17 3.78
C GLU A 159 1.97 -5.33 2.84
N TYR A 160 1.40 -4.83 1.73
CA TYR A 160 2.15 -4.00 0.77
C TYR A 160 2.65 -2.70 1.39
N LEU A 161 1.80 -2.00 2.14
CA LEU A 161 2.15 -0.72 2.76
C LEU A 161 3.18 -0.90 3.88
N ALA A 162 3.09 -2.00 4.65
CA ALA A 162 4.07 -2.31 5.69
C ALA A 162 5.44 -2.64 5.10
N LEU A 163 5.50 -3.43 4.02
CA LEU A 163 6.74 -3.71 3.28
C LEU A 163 7.34 -2.44 2.66
N VAL A 164 6.50 -1.55 2.14
CA VAL A 164 6.93 -0.25 1.62
C VAL A 164 7.59 0.59 2.70
N ASP A 165 7.06 0.62 3.92
CA ASP A 165 7.71 1.34 5.02
C ASP A 165 9.01 0.68 5.46
N ALA A 166 9.08 -0.66 5.45
CA ALA A 166 10.34 -1.37 5.70
C ALA A 166 11.42 -0.99 4.66
N ILE A 167 11.04 -0.76 3.40
CA ILE A 167 11.94 -0.27 2.34
C ILE A 167 12.32 1.21 2.56
N ARG A 168 11.41 2.04 3.08
CA ARG A 168 11.65 3.48 3.32
C ARG A 168 12.52 3.75 4.54
N LEU A 169 12.47 2.89 5.56
CA LEU A 169 13.08 3.10 6.88
C LEU A 169 14.21 2.13 7.22
N GLY A 170 14.13 0.90 6.71
CA GLY A 170 14.94 -0.20 7.21
C GLY A 170 16.43 -0.07 6.93
N ASN A 171 17.23 -0.83 7.68
CA ASN A 171 18.63 -1.05 7.35
C ASN A 171 18.77 -1.93 6.08
N GLN A 172 20.00 -2.13 5.60
CA GLN A 172 20.24 -2.89 4.36
C GLN A 172 19.64 -4.31 4.36
N ARG A 173 19.67 -5.01 5.50
CA ARG A 173 19.09 -6.35 5.64
C ARG A 173 17.57 -6.32 5.57
N GLU A 174 16.95 -5.40 6.30
CA GLU A 174 15.51 -5.18 6.33
C GLU A 174 14.98 -4.77 4.95
N VAL A 175 15.64 -3.83 4.29
CA VAL A 175 15.28 -3.37 2.95
C VAL A 175 15.38 -4.50 1.93
N GLY A 176 16.44 -5.31 1.99
CA GLY A 176 16.61 -6.47 1.10
C GLY A 176 15.48 -7.47 1.26
N LEU A 177 15.19 -7.88 2.51
CA LEU A 177 14.11 -8.82 2.81
C LEU A 177 12.74 -8.26 2.41
N ALA A 178 12.46 -6.99 2.75
CA ALA A 178 11.19 -6.35 2.40
C ALA A 178 11.02 -6.23 0.88
N ALA A 179 12.09 -5.94 0.14
CA ALA A 179 12.06 -5.90 -1.32
C ALA A 179 11.77 -7.28 -1.92
N ASP A 180 12.40 -8.35 -1.41
CA ASP A 180 12.17 -9.71 -1.90
C ASP A 180 10.75 -10.19 -1.61
N HIS A 181 10.23 -9.92 -0.42
CA HIS A 181 8.84 -10.21 -0.08
C HIS A 181 7.84 -9.39 -0.89
N LEU A 182 8.10 -8.09 -1.07
CA LEU A 182 7.23 -7.25 -1.90
C LEU A 182 7.22 -7.73 -3.35
N LYS A 183 8.38 -8.14 -3.86
CA LYS A 183 8.51 -8.70 -5.21
C LYS A 183 7.67 -9.97 -5.35
N SER A 184 7.79 -10.91 -4.40
CA SER A 184 7.05 -12.16 -4.46
C SER A 184 5.54 -11.93 -4.40
N ARG A 185 5.08 -10.95 -3.62
CA ARG A 185 3.65 -10.60 -3.56
C ARG A 185 3.13 -9.87 -4.79
N ILE A 186 3.82 -8.83 -5.25
CA ILE A 186 3.36 -8.01 -6.37
C ILE A 186 3.57 -8.72 -7.71
N MET A 187 4.55 -9.61 -7.84
CA MET A 187 4.85 -10.29 -9.11
C MET A 187 4.28 -11.71 -9.22
N SER A 188 3.91 -12.36 -8.12
CA SER A 188 3.21 -13.63 -8.19
C SER A 188 1.74 -13.37 -8.52
N LYS A 189 1.20 -14.14 -9.47
CA LYS A 189 -0.14 -14.03 -10.07
C LYS A 189 -0.21 -13.11 -11.30
#